data_AF-A0A7J6PU86-F1
#
_entry.id   AF-A0A7J6PU86-F1
#
_cell.length_a   1.000
_cell.length_b   1.000
_cell.length_c   1.000
_cell.angle_alpha   90.00
_cell.angle_beta   90.00
_cell.angle_gamma   90.00
#
_symmetry.space_group_name_H-M   'P 1'
#
loop_
_entity.id
_entity.type
_entity.pdbx_description
1 polymer ?
#
loop_
_entity_poly.entity_id
_entity_poly.type
_entity_poly.pdbx_seq_one_letter_code
_entity_poly.pdbx_strand_id
1 'polypeptide(L)'
;MYLRHFPTLPSYRPWLASLVIPIIFAVWWSFTDYHGKILSISGAVMYAFIESTYLTFHEGHFHSSFAQFWCNIWYNPIVTDVYRRHAIPALTAFLLDRSEFFQTHFGDDPLVLASVLAVCLMPINIWCLEAVQGYLIILLYGKNVAWDYSYSKFAIAGGNCNLAMFPDWLVFGVILERIYWPFVVPLLEGRVVGFGQPEFGIWF
;
A
#
# COMPACT_ATOMS: atom_id res chain seq x y z
N MET A 1 10.03 -22.06 17.22
CA MET A 1 10.58 -22.95 16.16
C MET A 1 9.49 -23.17 15.14
N TYR A 2 9.18 -22.16 14.31
CA TYR A 2 8.06 -22.22 13.37
C TYR A 2 8.58 -22.35 11.94
N LEU A 3 8.22 -23.48 11.32
CA LEU A 3 8.16 -23.79 9.89
C LEU A 3 9.21 -23.15 8.97
N ARG A 4 10.45 -23.67 9.02
CA ARG A 4 11.46 -23.51 7.95
C ARG A 4 11.21 -24.37 6.70
N HIS A 5 10.07 -25.05 6.61
CA HIS A 5 9.74 -25.90 5.47
C HIS A 5 8.82 -25.17 4.50
N PHE A 6 9.30 -24.04 3.96
CA PHE A 6 8.92 -23.76 2.58
C PHE A 6 9.55 -24.86 1.71
N PRO A 7 8.80 -25.46 0.76
CA PRO A 7 9.44 -26.27 -0.27
C PRO A 7 10.58 -25.44 -0.83
N THR A 8 11.78 -26.03 -0.94
CA THR A 8 12.96 -25.36 -1.52
C THR A 8 12.55 -24.77 -2.86
N LEU A 9 12.27 -23.46 -2.86
CA LEU A 9 11.91 -22.74 -4.06
C LEU A 9 13.10 -22.83 -5.00
N PRO A 10 12.85 -22.89 -6.32
CA PRO A 10 13.90 -23.11 -7.29
C PRO A 10 15.02 -22.08 -7.11
N SER A 11 16.26 -22.56 -7.27
CA SER A 11 17.48 -21.74 -7.25
C SER A 11 17.31 -20.43 -8.02
N TYR A 12 17.90 -19.34 -7.50
CA TYR A 12 17.93 -18.01 -8.10
C TYR A 12 17.94 -18.06 -9.64
N ARG A 13 16.98 -17.38 -10.28
CA ARG A 13 16.79 -17.38 -11.74
C ARG A 13 17.10 -15.98 -12.31
N PRO A 14 18.37 -15.57 -12.38
CA PRO A 14 18.76 -14.22 -12.81
C PRO A 14 18.20 -13.89 -14.21
N TRP A 15 18.21 -14.85 -15.14
CA TRP A 15 17.67 -14.66 -16.49
C TRP A 15 16.17 -14.35 -16.49
N LEU A 16 15.39 -14.96 -15.59
CA LEU A 16 13.96 -14.70 -15.48
C LEU A 16 13.72 -13.32 -14.87
N ALA A 17 14.49 -12.93 -13.85
CA ALA A 17 14.45 -11.59 -13.28
C ALA A 17 14.79 -10.52 -14.33
N SER A 18 15.86 -10.72 -15.11
CA SER A 18 16.28 -9.83 -16.20
C SER A 18 15.25 -9.69 -17.32
N LEU A 19 14.35 -10.67 -17.49
CA LEU A 19 13.26 -10.60 -18.46
C LEU A 19 12.00 -9.96 -17.86
N VAL A 20 11.57 -10.41 -16.68
CA VAL A 20 10.29 -10.06 -16.09
C VAL A 20 10.28 -8.64 -15.53
N ILE A 21 11.38 -8.17 -14.92
CA ILE A 21 11.43 -6.82 -14.33
C ILE A 21 11.28 -5.72 -15.39
N PRO A 22 12.01 -5.75 -16.52
CA PRO A 22 11.79 -4.78 -17.59
C PRO A 22 10.37 -4.81 -18.15
N ILE A 23 9.72 -5.98 -18.21
CA ILE A 23 8.32 -6.10 -18.66
C ILE A 23 7.38 -5.42 -17.65
N ILE A 24 7.53 -5.71 -16.35
CA ILE A 24 6.74 -5.06 -15.30
C ILE A 24 6.93 -3.55 -15.34
N PHE A 25 8.18 -3.11 -15.46
CA PHE A 25 8.49 -1.69 -15.57
C PHE A 25 7.88 -1.07 -16.83
N ALA A 26 7.98 -1.71 -17.99
CA ALA A 26 7.41 -1.22 -19.24
C ALA A 26 5.88 -1.12 -19.18
N VAL A 27 5.21 -2.13 -18.61
CA VAL A 27 3.76 -2.13 -18.37
C VAL A 27 3.39 -0.99 -17.42
N TRP A 28 4.04 -0.91 -16.25
CA TRP A 28 3.80 0.19 -15.31
C TRP A 28 4.02 1.55 -15.98
N TRP A 29 5.10 1.70 -16.76
CA TRP A 29 5.43 2.93 -17.47
C TRP A 29 4.38 3.31 -18.52
N SER A 30 3.81 2.33 -19.23
CA SER A 30 2.81 2.57 -20.28
C SER A 30 1.41 2.86 -19.72
N PHE A 31 1.06 2.31 -18.56
CA PHE A 31 -0.26 2.47 -17.94
C PHE A 31 -0.34 3.63 -16.95
N THR A 32 0.79 4.21 -16.56
CA THR A 32 0.82 5.43 -15.73
C THR A 32 1.05 6.65 -16.63
N ASP A 33 0.35 7.74 -16.39
CA ASP A 33 0.68 9.03 -17.00
C ASP A 33 1.84 9.71 -16.25
N TYR A 34 2.26 10.89 -16.70
CA TYR A 34 3.35 11.64 -16.04
C TYR A 34 3.01 11.96 -14.57
N HIS A 35 1.74 12.27 -14.31
CA HIS A 35 1.28 12.62 -12.97
C HIS A 35 1.28 11.41 -12.03
N GLY A 36 0.73 10.28 -12.45
CA GLY A 36 0.73 9.03 -11.70
C GLY A 36 2.13 8.53 -11.38
N LYS A 37 3.12 8.77 -12.24
CA LYS A 37 4.53 8.49 -11.96
C LYS A 37 5.07 9.34 -10.79
N ILE A 38 4.80 10.64 -10.81
CA ILE A 38 5.21 11.54 -9.71
C ILE A 38 4.55 11.11 -8.40
N LEU A 39 3.23 10.91 -8.42
CA LEU A 39 2.49 10.43 -7.25
C LEU A 39 3.07 9.11 -6.71
N SER A 40 3.43 8.19 -7.61
CA SER A 40 4.04 6.90 -7.24
C SER A 40 5.37 7.04 -6.53
N ILE A 41 6.23 7.92 -7.02
CA ILE A 41 7.51 8.22 -6.36
C ILE A 41 7.27 8.88 -5.01
N SER A 42 6.40 9.89 -4.94
CA SER A 42 6.07 10.58 -3.69
C SER A 42 5.45 9.65 -2.64
N GLY A 43 4.54 8.77 -3.05
CA GLY A 43 3.93 7.77 -2.19
C GLY A 43 4.95 6.76 -1.68
N ALA A 44 5.84 6.28 -2.55
CA ALA A 44 6.92 5.36 -2.15
C ALA A 44 7.90 6.01 -1.16
N VAL A 45 8.23 7.30 -1.31
CA VAL A 45 9.05 8.05 -0.35
C VAL A 45 8.35 8.15 1.01
N MET A 46 7.05 8.46 1.02
CA MET A 46 6.27 8.53 2.26
C MET A 46 6.20 7.17 2.96
N TYR A 47 5.96 6.10 2.21
CA TYR A 47 5.97 4.73 2.73
C TYR A 47 7.33 4.39 3.35
N ALA A 48 8.42 4.61 2.61
CA ALA A 48 9.77 4.33 3.07
C ALA A 48 10.11 5.10 4.34
N PHE A 49 9.64 6.35 4.46
CA PHE A 49 9.82 7.15 5.68
C PHE A 49 9.06 6.56 6.88
N ILE A 50 7.78 6.21 6.72
CA ILE A 50 6.95 5.66 7.79
C ILE A 50 7.49 4.32 8.27
N GLU A 51 7.81 3.43 7.35
CA GLU A 51 8.40 2.13 7.68
C GLU A 51 9.78 2.28 8.33
N SER A 52 10.66 3.12 7.77
CA SER A 52 11.99 3.31 8.37
C SER A 52 11.88 3.89 9.77
N THR A 53 10.88 4.74 10.03
CA THR A 53 10.54 5.25 11.36
C THR A 53 10.14 4.11 12.29
N TYR A 54 9.23 3.22 11.86
CA TYR A 54 8.84 2.03 12.62
C TYR A 54 10.04 1.14 12.96
N LEU A 55 10.82 0.74 11.96
CA LEU A 55 11.97 -0.16 12.15
C LEU A 55 13.02 0.45 13.07
N THR A 56 13.19 1.78 13.01
CA THR A 56 14.08 2.48 13.94
C THR A 56 13.58 2.39 15.38
N PHE A 57 12.28 2.61 15.61
CA PHE A 57 11.73 2.59 16.97
C PHE A 57 11.54 1.19 17.56
N HIS A 58 11.24 0.19 16.74
CA HIS A 58 10.91 -1.16 17.19
C HIS A 58 12.06 -2.15 17.07
N GLU A 59 12.88 -2.02 16.04
CA GLU A 59 13.95 -2.98 15.72
C GLU A 59 15.35 -2.39 15.87
N GLY A 60 15.45 -1.07 16.10
CA GLY A 60 16.71 -0.38 16.32
C GLY A 60 17.55 -0.20 15.05
N HIS A 61 16.96 -0.37 13.87
CA HIS A 61 17.65 -0.13 12.59
C HIS A 61 16.79 0.63 11.58
N PHE A 62 17.45 1.55 10.86
CA PHE A 62 16.85 2.30 9.77
C PHE A 62 17.13 1.58 8.46
N HIS A 63 16.13 0.90 7.87
CA HIS A 63 16.31 0.35 6.52
C HIS A 63 14.99 0.07 5.80
N SER A 64 14.76 0.74 4.67
CA SER A 64 13.87 0.23 3.62
C SER A 64 14.76 -0.20 2.45
N SER A 65 14.59 -1.43 1.97
CA SER A 65 15.46 -1.96 0.92
C SER A 65 15.18 -1.27 -0.41
N PHE A 66 16.17 -1.23 -1.30
CA PHE A 66 15.97 -0.66 -2.64
C PHE A 66 14.91 -1.44 -3.43
N ALA A 67 14.82 -2.76 -3.25
CA ALA A 67 13.80 -3.58 -3.86
C ALA A 67 12.40 -3.19 -3.37
N GLN A 68 12.25 -2.98 -2.07
CA GLN A 68 11.00 -2.53 -1.47
C GLN A 68 10.57 -1.14 -1.96
N PHE A 69 11.51 -0.20 -2.09
CA PHE A 69 11.20 1.11 -2.65
C PHE A 69 10.59 1.01 -4.07
N TRP A 70 11.17 0.16 -4.93
CA TRP A 70 10.61 -0.08 -6.28
C TRP A 70 9.25 -0.79 -6.25
N CYS A 71 9.08 -1.76 -5.36
CA CYS A 71 7.79 -2.39 -5.13
C CYS A 71 6.70 -1.37 -4.80
N ASN A 72 7.03 -0.41 -3.91
CA ASN A 72 6.12 0.66 -3.53
C ASN A 72 5.81 1.59 -4.73
N ILE A 73 6.80 1.94 -5.56
CA ILE A 73 6.55 2.70 -6.80
C ILE A 73 5.56 1.96 -7.72
N TRP A 74 5.78 0.67 -7.94
CA TRP A 74 4.93 -0.11 -8.85
C TRP A 74 3.50 -0.29 -8.34
N TYR A 75 3.32 -0.36 -7.03
CA TYR A 75 2.01 -0.57 -6.43
C TYR A 75 1.28 0.70 -6.05
N ASN A 76 1.96 1.84 -5.93
CA ASN A 76 1.31 3.07 -5.52
C ASN A 76 0.10 3.45 -6.40
N PRO A 77 0.06 3.22 -7.73
CA PRO A 77 -1.17 3.41 -8.50
C PRO A 77 -2.34 2.55 -7.99
N ILE A 78 -2.08 1.35 -7.48
CA ILE A 78 -3.12 0.50 -6.91
C ILE A 78 -3.58 1.03 -5.54
N VAL A 79 -2.67 1.42 -4.65
CA VAL A 79 -3.03 2.01 -3.33
C VAL A 79 -3.77 3.31 -3.47
N THR A 80 -3.27 4.18 -4.34
CA THR A 80 -3.77 5.55 -4.41
C THR A 80 -4.93 5.65 -5.39
N ASP A 81 -4.85 5.06 -6.58
CA ASP A 81 -5.91 5.20 -7.56
C ASP A 81 -6.99 4.12 -7.34
N VAL A 82 -6.62 2.85 -7.51
CA VAL A 82 -7.60 1.75 -7.51
C VAL A 82 -8.31 1.60 -6.16
N TYR A 83 -7.54 1.52 -5.07
CA TYR A 83 -8.09 1.33 -3.74
C TYR A 83 -8.92 2.54 -3.32
N ARG A 84 -8.38 3.76 -3.40
CA ARG A 84 -9.08 4.94 -2.87
C ARG A 84 -10.15 5.51 -3.79
N ARG A 85 -9.94 5.54 -5.11
CA ARG A 85 -10.91 6.14 -6.06
C ARG A 85 -11.95 5.16 -6.57
N HIS A 86 -11.71 3.85 -6.49
CA HIS A 86 -12.65 2.85 -7.01
C HIS A 86 -13.14 1.87 -5.94
N ALA A 87 -12.25 1.18 -5.24
CA ALA A 87 -12.65 0.12 -4.30
C ALA A 87 -13.42 0.67 -3.09
N ILE A 88 -12.90 1.74 -2.47
CA ILE A 88 -13.53 2.36 -1.30
C ILE A 88 -14.92 2.93 -1.64
N PRO A 89 -15.12 3.78 -2.68
CA PRO A 89 -16.45 4.27 -3.03
C PRO A 89 -17.44 3.15 -3.38
N ALA A 90 -17.01 2.11 -4.09
CA ALA A 90 -17.86 0.97 -4.43
C ALA A 90 -18.30 0.20 -3.17
N LEU A 91 -17.38 -0.04 -2.23
CA LEU A 91 -17.69 -0.69 -0.95
C LEU A 91 -18.61 0.17 -0.08
N THR A 92 -18.37 1.48 -0.01
CA THR A 92 -19.23 2.43 0.70
C THR A 92 -20.66 2.38 0.15
N ALA A 93 -20.82 2.48 -1.17
CA ALA A 93 -22.13 2.42 -1.81
C ALA A 93 -22.84 1.08 -1.53
N PHE A 94 -22.11 -0.04 -1.63
CA PHE A 94 -22.64 -1.36 -1.31
C PHE A 94 -23.10 -1.47 0.16
N LEU A 95 -22.31 -0.97 1.10
CA LEU A 95 -22.66 -1.05 2.52
C LEU A 95 -23.86 -0.17 2.88
N LEU A 96 -23.97 1.02 2.29
CA LEU A 96 -25.13 1.90 2.46
C LEU A 96 -26.42 1.31 1.85
N ASP A 97 -26.31 0.61 0.73
CA ASP A 97 -27.44 -0.10 0.09
C ASP A 97 -27.91 -1.32 0.91
N ARG A 98 -26.98 -2.02 1.57
CA ARG A 98 -27.25 -3.34 2.17
C ARG A 98 -27.42 -3.35 3.68
N SER A 99 -27.13 -2.26 4.38
CA SER A 99 -27.13 -2.23 5.84
C SER A 99 -27.85 -0.99 6.37
N GLU A 100 -28.99 -1.23 7.03
CA GLU A 100 -29.73 -0.19 7.77
C GLU A 100 -28.83 0.50 8.81
N PHE A 101 -27.89 -0.24 9.42
CA PHE A 101 -26.93 0.33 10.36
C PHE A 101 -26.06 1.41 9.69
N PHE A 102 -25.46 1.12 8.54
CA PHE A 102 -24.61 2.09 7.86
C PHE A 102 -25.42 3.24 7.28
N GLN A 103 -26.61 2.96 6.72
CA GLN A 103 -27.51 3.99 6.23
C GLN A 103 -27.95 4.96 7.35
N THR A 104 -28.25 4.45 8.54
CA THR A 104 -28.67 5.28 9.68
C THR A 104 -27.54 6.17 10.20
N HIS A 105 -26.30 5.68 10.23
CA HIS A 105 -25.17 6.42 10.82
C HIS A 105 -24.38 7.27 9.82
N PHE A 106 -24.43 6.94 8.53
CA PHE A 106 -23.61 7.55 7.48
C PHE A 106 -24.37 7.91 6.21
N GLY A 107 -25.71 7.77 6.18
CA GLY A 107 -26.52 8.10 5.00
C GLY A 107 -26.46 9.58 4.63
N ASP A 108 -26.34 10.46 5.63
CA ASP A 108 -26.24 11.91 5.42
C ASP A 108 -24.86 12.35 4.93
N ASP A 109 -23.80 11.61 5.29
CA ASP A 109 -22.44 11.82 4.81
C ASP A 109 -21.73 10.50 4.48
N PRO A 110 -21.99 9.94 3.28
CA PRO A 110 -21.36 8.71 2.80
C PRO A 110 -19.84 8.79 2.74
N LEU A 111 -19.31 10.00 2.60
CA LEU A 111 -17.89 10.17 2.49
C LEU A 111 -17.25 9.79 3.84
N VAL A 112 -17.83 10.15 5.01
CA VAL A 112 -17.26 9.78 6.33
C VAL A 112 -17.00 8.28 6.41
N LEU A 113 -17.98 7.48 5.99
CA LEU A 113 -17.84 6.03 5.93
C LEU A 113 -16.70 5.62 4.98
N ALA A 114 -16.60 6.24 3.80
CA ALA A 114 -15.51 6.00 2.86
C ALA A 114 -14.13 6.25 3.48
N SER A 115 -13.91 7.35 4.22
CA SER A 115 -12.62 7.58 4.88
C SER A 115 -12.36 6.62 6.04
N VAL A 116 -13.38 6.25 6.82
CA VAL A 116 -13.22 5.21 7.86
C VAL A 116 -12.79 3.89 7.22
N LEU A 117 -13.46 3.45 6.15
CA LEU A 117 -13.10 2.24 5.42
C LEU A 117 -11.69 2.34 4.81
N ALA A 118 -11.33 3.49 4.22
CA ALA A 118 -10.02 3.71 3.63
C ALA A 118 -8.88 3.55 4.64
N VAL A 119 -9.06 4.00 5.88
CA VAL A 119 -8.09 3.81 6.97
C VAL A 119 -8.11 2.36 7.46
N CYS A 120 -9.29 1.84 7.83
CA CYS A 120 -9.42 0.54 8.48
C CYS A 120 -9.05 -0.64 7.57
N LEU A 121 -9.22 -0.52 6.26
CA LEU A 121 -8.86 -1.56 5.29
C LEU A 121 -7.43 -1.40 4.74
N MET A 122 -6.70 -0.34 5.13
CA MET A 122 -5.31 -0.14 4.69
C MET A 122 -4.38 -1.31 5.04
N PRO A 123 -4.42 -1.91 6.25
CA PRO A 123 -3.58 -3.06 6.56
C PRO A 123 -3.78 -4.24 5.61
N ILE A 124 -5.04 -4.51 5.23
CA ILE A 124 -5.37 -5.57 4.26
C ILE A 124 -4.79 -5.22 2.89
N ASN A 125 -4.96 -3.98 2.45
CA ASN A 125 -4.43 -3.50 1.18
C ASN A 125 -2.90 -3.65 1.10
N ILE A 126 -2.18 -3.30 2.16
CA ILE A 126 -0.71 -3.43 2.22
C ILE A 126 -0.27 -4.89 2.27
N TRP A 127 -0.88 -5.72 3.12
CA TRP A 127 -0.52 -7.15 3.18
C TRP A 127 -0.81 -7.89 1.86
N CYS A 128 -1.87 -7.52 1.14
CA CYS A 128 -2.12 -8.03 -0.21
C CYS A 128 -0.97 -7.68 -1.16
N LEU A 129 -0.46 -6.44 -1.13
CA LEU A 129 0.75 -6.07 -1.86
C LEU A 129 1.93 -6.94 -1.46
N GLU A 130 2.25 -6.98 -0.17
CA GLU A 130 3.46 -7.63 0.34
C GLU A 130 3.46 -9.11 -0.03
N ALA A 131 2.29 -9.76 0.06
CA ALA A 131 2.14 -11.14 -0.36
C ALA A 131 2.36 -11.30 -1.87
N VAL A 132 1.68 -10.53 -2.72
CA VAL A 132 1.76 -10.67 -4.19
C VAL A 132 3.16 -10.36 -4.70
N GLN A 133 3.72 -9.21 -4.31
CA GLN A 133 5.04 -8.77 -4.74
C GLN A 133 6.14 -9.63 -4.07
N GLY A 134 5.97 -10.03 -2.81
CA GLY A 134 6.91 -10.91 -2.13
C GLY A 134 7.04 -12.27 -2.82
N TYR A 135 5.92 -12.90 -3.20
CA TYR A 135 5.98 -14.16 -3.95
C TYR A 135 6.54 -14.00 -5.36
N LEU A 136 6.27 -12.87 -6.03
CA LEU A 136 6.88 -12.57 -7.32
C LEU A 136 8.40 -12.42 -7.17
N ILE A 137 8.89 -11.69 -6.17
CA ILE A 137 10.32 -11.56 -5.89
C ILE A 137 10.93 -12.92 -5.58
N ILE A 138 10.28 -13.74 -4.75
CA ILE A 138 10.72 -15.09 -4.44
C ILE A 138 10.84 -15.94 -5.71
N LEU A 139 9.88 -15.85 -6.64
CA LEU A 139 9.92 -16.56 -7.93
C LEU A 139 11.13 -16.15 -8.79
N LEU A 140 11.50 -14.86 -8.77
CA LEU A 140 12.59 -14.31 -9.58
C LEU A 140 13.97 -14.51 -8.92
N TYR A 141 14.06 -14.25 -7.62
CA TYR A 141 15.31 -14.15 -6.85
C TYR A 141 15.60 -15.37 -5.96
N GLY A 142 14.63 -16.27 -5.76
CA GLY A 142 14.74 -17.41 -4.84
C GLY A 142 14.58 -17.04 -3.37
N LYS A 143 14.49 -15.75 -3.04
CA LYS A 143 14.22 -15.21 -1.69
C LYS A 143 13.54 -13.85 -1.81
N ASN A 144 12.79 -13.45 -0.78
CA ASN A 144 12.24 -12.10 -0.71
C ASN A 144 13.33 -11.13 -0.23
N VAL A 145 13.77 -10.23 -1.12
CA VAL A 145 14.74 -9.18 -0.80
C VAL A 145 14.09 -7.86 -0.42
N ALA A 146 12.77 -7.74 -0.57
CA ALA A 146 12.02 -6.55 -0.20
C ALA A 146 11.58 -6.61 1.28
N TRP A 147 10.92 -7.71 1.67
CA TRP A 147 10.39 -7.95 3.01
C TRP A 147 10.84 -9.31 3.52
N ASP A 148 11.47 -9.36 4.69
CA ASP A 148 11.77 -10.62 5.36
C ASP A 148 11.33 -10.55 6.81
N TYR A 149 10.07 -10.88 7.07
CA TYR A 149 9.53 -10.98 8.42
C TYR A 149 9.60 -12.40 8.97
N SER A 150 10.41 -13.30 8.39
CA SER A 150 10.47 -14.71 8.81
C SER A 150 10.91 -14.91 10.26
N TYR A 151 11.52 -13.89 10.87
CA TYR A 151 11.89 -13.86 12.28
C TYR A 151 10.70 -13.55 13.22
N SER A 152 9.61 -12.95 12.72
CA SER A 152 8.46 -12.55 13.53
C SER A 152 7.55 -13.73 13.84
N LYS A 153 7.04 -13.80 15.07
CA LYS A 153 5.97 -14.76 15.45
C LYS A 153 4.62 -14.45 14.80
N PHE A 154 4.47 -13.25 14.25
CA PHE A 154 3.27 -12.76 13.58
C PHE A 154 3.42 -12.77 12.05
N ALA A 155 4.46 -13.45 11.55
CA ALA A 155 4.72 -13.61 10.13
C ALA A 155 3.62 -14.44 9.46
N ILE A 156 3.13 -13.98 8.31
CA ILE A 156 2.21 -14.70 7.43
C ILE A 156 2.73 -14.66 6.00
N ALA A 157 2.06 -15.35 5.07
CA ALA A 157 2.42 -15.39 3.66
C ALA A 157 3.90 -15.73 3.40
N GLY A 158 4.45 -16.65 4.21
CA GLY A 158 5.84 -17.08 4.10
C GLY A 158 6.88 -16.08 4.59
N GLY A 159 6.51 -15.19 5.50
CA GLY A 159 7.40 -14.13 5.98
C GLY A 159 7.35 -12.88 5.12
N ASN A 160 6.47 -12.82 4.12
CA ASN A 160 6.28 -11.61 3.31
C ASN A 160 5.54 -10.51 4.06
N CYS A 161 4.64 -10.87 5.00
CA CYS A 161 3.90 -9.91 5.80
C CYS A 161 4.07 -10.16 7.30
N ASN A 162 3.92 -9.10 8.10
CA ASN A 162 3.95 -9.16 9.55
C ASN A 162 2.68 -8.55 10.14
N LEU A 163 1.85 -9.34 10.84
CA LEU A 163 0.61 -8.84 11.44
C LEU A 163 0.85 -7.81 12.56
N ALA A 164 2.06 -7.75 13.12
CA ALA A 164 2.43 -6.74 14.11
C ALA A 164 2.45 -5.30 13.53
N MET A 165 2.54 -5.15 12.21
CA MET A 165 2.52 -3.86 11.49
C MET A 165 1.13 -3.25 11.38
N PHE A 166 0.08 -3.92 11.90
CA PHE A 166 -1.30 -3.43 11.80
C PHE A 166 -1.48 -1.97 12.28
N PRO A 167 -0.94 -1.54 13.44
CA PRO A 167 -1.06 -0.15 13.89
C PRO A 167 -0.40 0.84 12.93
N ASP A 168 0.76 0.50 12.39
CA ASP A 168 1.52 1.33 11.45
C ASP A 168 0.79 1.50 10.13
N TRP A 169 0.13 0.45 9.66
CA TRP A 169 -0.72 0.53 8.46
C TRP A 169 -1.98 1.34 8.69
N LEU A 170 -2.53 1.39 9.91
CA LEU A 170 -3.58 2.35 10.26
C LEU A 170 -3.06 3.79 10.25
N VAL A 171 -1.90 4.04 10.85
CA VAL A 171 -1.26 5.37 10.83
C VAL A 171 -0.99 5.80 9.38
N PHE A 172 -0.50 4.90 8.54
CA PHE A 172 -0.31 5.18 7.12
C PHE A 172 -1.63 5.50 6.42
N GLY A 173 -2.70 4.74 6.69
CA GLY A 173 -4.04 5.04 6.20
C GLY A 173 -4.51 6.44 6.60
N VAL A 174 -4.30 6.85 7.85
CA VAL A 174 -4.64 8.20 8.34
C VAL A 174 -3.80 9.26 7.62
N ILE A 175 -2.49 9.06 7.47
CA ILE A 175 -1.61 10.00 6.77
C ILE A 175 -2.06 10.15 5.31
N LEU A 176 -2.41 9.05 4.65
CA LEU A 176 -2.91 9.12 3.28
C LEU A 176 -4.22 9.90 3.19
N GLU A 177 -5.21 9.57 4.02
CA GLU A 177 -6.52 10.24 4.03
C GLU A 177 -6.45 11.71 4.45
N ARG A 178 -5.57 12.07 5.39
CA ARG A 178 -5.57 13.40 6.02
C ARG A 178 -4.46 14.31 5.52
N ILE A 179 -3.40 13.78 4.92
CA ILE A 179 -2.25 14.58 4.50
C ILE A 179 -2.02 14.41 3.00
N TYR A 180 -1.88 13.18 2.53
CA TYR A 180 -1.51 12.91 1.15
C TYR A 180 -2.59 13.37 0.16
N TRP A 181 -3.83 12.89 0.33
CA TRP A 181 -4.92 13.23 -0.58
C TRP A 181 -5.31 14.71 -0.58
N PRO A 182 -5.45 15.38 0.56
CA PRO A 182 -5.98 16.74 0.56
C PRO A 182 -4.92 17.81 0.31
N PHE A 183 -3.63 17.48 0.48
CA PHE A 183 -2.55 18.48 0.38
C PHE A 183 -1.49 18.08 -0.65
N VAL A 184 -0.96 16.85 -0.59
CA VAL A 184 0.14 16.44 -1.47
C VAL A 184 -0.34 16.30 -2.92
N VAL A 185 -1.47 15.62 -3.15
CA VAL A 185 -1.99 15.41 -4.50
C VAL A 185 -2.37 16.75 -5.18
N PRO A 186 -3.20 17.63 -4.58
CA PRO A 186 -3.52 18.91 -5.19
C PRO A 186 -2.30 19.78 -5.47
N LEU A 187 -1.32 19.79 -4.55
CA LEU A 187 -0.07 20.53 -4.73
C LEU A 187 0.70 20.04 -5.96
N LEU A 188 0.82 18.72 -6.13
CA LEU A 188 1.52 18.11 -7.27
C LEU A 188 0.75 18.30 -8.59
N GLU A 189 -0.57 18.47 -8.52
CA GLU A 189 -1.42 18.77 -9.68
C GLU A 189 -1.47 20.27 -10.01
N GLY A 190 -0.82 21.13 -9.23
CA GLY A 190 -0.92 22.58 -9.37
C GLY A 190 -2.32 23.13 -9.07
N ARG A 191 -3.15 22.36 -8.35
CA ARG A 191 -4.47 22.79 -7.88
C ARG A 191 -4.33 23.62 -6.60
N VAL A 192 -5.35 24.44 -6.33
CA VAL A 192 -5.40 25.21 -5.08
C VAL A 192 -5.48 24.22 -3.92
N VAL A 193 -4.45 24.24 -3.08
CA VAL A 193 -4.45 23.53 -1.81
C VAL A 193 -5.44 24.24 -0.90
N GLY A 194 -6.47 23.54 -0.45
CA GLY A 194 -7.51 24.18 0.34
C GLY A 194 -8.42 23.18 1.02
N PHE A 195 -8.84 23.56 2.23
CA PHE A 195 -9.89 22.86 2.95
C PHE A 195 -11.21 22.96 2.16
N GLY A 196 -11.94 21.84 2.02
CA GLY A 196 -13.32 21.84 1.50
C GLY A 196 -13.52 21.41 0.04
N GLN A 197 -12.55 20.80 -0.62
CA GLN A 197 -12.75 20.17 -1.94
C GLN A 197 -13.27 18.73 -1.76
N PRO A 198 -14.55 18.42 -2.08
CA PRO A 198 -15.16 17.11 -1.83
C PRO A 198 -14.48 15.96 -2.59
N GLU A 199 -13.70 16.29 -3.63
CA GLU A 199 -12.92 15.35 -4.44
C GLU A 199 -11.72 14.72 -3.72
N PHE A 200 -11.32 15.21 -2.53
CA PHE A 200 -10.07 14.79 -1.87
C PHE A 200 -10.19 14.27 -0.43
N GLY A 201 -11.41 14.08 0.07
CA GLY A 201 -11.66 13.56 1.42
C GLY A 201 -12.55 14.48 2.26
N ILE A 202 -13.20 13.87 3.24
CA ILE A 202 -14.11 14.52 4.19
C ILE A 202 -13.30 15.24 5.23
N TRP A 203 -13.72 16.42 5.58
CA TRP A 203 -13.27 17.10 6.77
C TRP A 203 -14.47 17.32 7.69
N PHE A 204 -14.33 16.91 8.95
CA PHE A 204 -15.18 17.35 10.06
C PHE A 204 -14.77 18.76 10.48
#